data_AF-A0A1Z2SCI0-F1
#
_entry.id   AF-A0A1Z2SCI0-F1
#
_cell.length_a   1.000
_cell.length_b   1.000
_cell.length_c   1.000
_cell.angle_alpha   90.00
_cell.angle_beta   90.00
_cell.angle_gamma   90.00
#
_symmetry.space_group_name_H-M   'P 1'
#
loop_
_entity.id
_entity.type
_entity.pdbx_description
1 polymer ?
#
loop_
_entity_poly.entity_id
_entity_poly.type
_entity_poly.pdbx_seq_one_letter_code
_entity_poly.pdbx_strand_id
1 'polypeptide(L)'
;MLLCLPLMVFLCGCSPSVPKCGDTETTDLVKEIANDEMVKQVGAEVAKLFSYSVSAIRTTDEDDKTGMFECAAQLEIHASKTGESNEIPITYTVEVTDSGEEFYVSVYGLN
;
A
#
# COMPACT_ATOMS: atom_id res chain seq x y z
N MET A 1 -7.84 47.12 -26.79
CA MET A 1 -7.10 46.49 -25.67
C MET A 1 -7.72 45.13 -25.40
N LEU A 2 -7.20 44.09 -26.06
CA LEU A 2 -7.54 42.70 -25.78
C LEU A 2 -6.74 42.28 -24.53
N LEU A 3 -7.41 41.91 -23.44
CA LEU A 3 -6.75 41.41 -22.23
C LEU A 3 -6.25 39.98 -22.50
N CYS A 4 -4.93 39.83 -22.55
CA CYS A 4 -4.23 38.54 -22.59
C CYS A 4 -4.27 37.95 -21.17
N LEU A 5 -5.14 36.97 -20.92
CA LEU A 5 -5.18 36.25 -19.64
C LEU A 5 -4.12 35.14 -19.68
N PRO A 6 -3.11 35.14 -18.80
CA PRO A 6 -2.09 34.10 -18.80
C PRO A 6 -2.71 32.78 -18.35
N LEU A 7 -2.67 31.78 -19.22
CA LEU A 7 -2.93 30.38 -18.88
C LEU A 7 -1.84 29.94 -17.89
N MET A 8 -2.14 30.01 -16.59
CA MET A 8 -1.33 29.36 -15.57
C MET A 8 -1.51 27.86 -15.72
N VAL A 9 -0.58 27.25 -16.46
CA VAL A 9 -0.36 25.82 -16.43
C VAL A 9 0.22 25.51 -15.04
N PHE A 10 -0.61 25.00 -14.13
CA PHE A 10 -0.11 24.30 -12.96
C PHE A 10 0.53 23.00 -13.45
N LEU A 11 1.82 23.07 -13.78
CA LEU A 11 2.66 21.88 -13.77
C LEU A 11 2.90 21.55 -12.30
N CYS A 12 1.96 20.82 -11.69
CA CYS A 12 2.29 20.02 -10.52
C CYS A 12 3.28 18.95 -11.03
N GLY A 13 4.55 19.30 -11.06
CA GLY A 13 5.63 18.35 -11.19
C GLY A 13 5.66 17.52 -9.91
N CYS A 14 4.78 16.51 -9.82
CA CYS A 14 5.02 15.40 -8.93
C CYS A 14 6.24 14.69 -9.50
N SER A 15 7.42 14.97 -8.96
CA SER A 15 8.50 13.99 -9.01
C SER A 15 7.91 12.65 -8.57
N PRO A 16 8.23 11.51 -9.21
CA PRO A 16 7.80 10.21 -8.70
C PRO A 16 8.52 10.01 -7.35
N SER A 17 7.85 10.40 -6.28
CA SER A 17 8.28 10.14 -4.91
C SER A 17 7.79 8.75 -4.54
N VAL A 18 8.58 8.02 -3.77
CA VAL A 18 8.15 6.75 -3.19
C VAL A 18 6.78 6.94 -2.54
N PRO A 19 5.77 6.11 -2.86
CA PRO A 19 4.46 6.20 -2.23
C PRO A 19 4.60 6.03 -0.72
N LYS A 20 3.85 6.81 0.06
CA LYS A 20 3.90 6.74 1.52
C LYS A 20 3.21 5.49 2.01
N CYS A 21 3.58 5.03 3.20
CA CYS A 21 2.99 3.86 3.86
C CYS A 21 1.45 3.81 3.81
N GLY A 22 0.79 4.96 3.95
CA GLY A 22 -0.68 5.07 3.99
C GLY A 22 -1.34 5.47 2.68
N ASP A 23 -0.57 5.59 1.59
CA ASP A 23 -1.14 5.92 0.28
C ASP A 23 -1.98 4.74 -0.22
N THR A 24 -3.08 5.05 -0.92
CA THR A 24 -4.05 4.03 -1.36
C THR A 24 -3.39 2.93 -2.17
N GLU A 25 -2.53 3.29 -3.13
CA GLU A 25 -1.78 2.35 -3.97
C GLU A 25 -0.87 1.41 -3.16
N THR A 26 -0.23 1.92 -2.10
CA THR A 26 0.55 1.08 -1.18
C THR A 26 -0.34 0.11 -0.42
N THR A 27 -1.42 0.61 0.19
CA THR A 27 -2.31 -0.24 0.99
C THR A 27 -3.10 -1.24 0.14
N ASP A 28 -3.39 -0.91 -1.12
CA ASP A 28 -4.00 -1.82 -2.09
C ASP A 28 -3.07 -3.00 -2.40
N LEU A 29 -1.78 -2.75 -2.63
CA LEU A 29 -0.79 -3.82 -2.80
C LEU A 29 -0.61 -4.65 -1.52
N VAL A 30 -0.62 -4.04 -0.33
CA VAL A 30 -0.58 -4.81 0.93
C VAL A 30 -1.76 -5.79 1.02
N LYS A 31 -2.98 -5.35 0.68
CA LYS A 31 -4.18 -6.20 0.68
C LYS A 31 -4.11 -7.29 -0.39
N GLU A 32 -3.58 -6.99 -1.57
CA GLU A 32 -3.37 -7.97 -2.64
C GLU A 32 -2.39 -9.06 -2.20
N ILE A 33 -1.25 -8.69 -1.62
CA ILE A 33 -0.25 -9.63 -1.09
C ILE A 33 -0.84 -10.49 0.03
N ALA A 34 -1.62 -9.90 0.94
CA ALA A 34 -2.33 -10.64 1.99
C ALA A 34 -3.33 -11.65 1.41
N ASN A 35 -4.07 -11.25 0.38
CA ASN A 35 -4.98 -12.15 -0.32
C ASN A 35 -4.23 -13.29 -1.02
N ASP A 36 -3.12 -13.00 -1.69
CA ASP A 36 -2.31 -14.01 -2.37
C ASP A 36 -1.74 -15.03 -1.40
N GLU A 37 -1.29 -14.59 -0.22
CA GLU A 37 -0.85 -15.51 0.83
C GLU A 37 -2.00 -16.38 1.35
N MET A 38 -3.18 -15.80 1.58
CA MET A 38 -4.37 -16.57 1.92
C MET A 38 -4.73 -17.60 0.83
N VAL A 39 -4.68 -17.21 -0.45
CA VAL A 39 -4.90 -18.13 -1.59
C VAL A 39 -3.92 -19.30 -1.55
N LYS A 40 -2.64 -19.07 -1.23
CA LYS A 40 -1.65 -20.16 -1.10
C LYS A 40 -1.98 -21.10 0.07
N GLN A 41 -2.47 -20.57 1.18
CA GLN A 41 -2.76 -21.36 2.38
C GLN A 41 -4.04 -22.20 2.26
N VAL A 42 -5.14 -21.60 1.78
CA VAL A 42 -6.48 -22.23 1.82
C VAL A 42 -7.10 -22.48 0.45
N GLY A 43 -6.45 -22.01 -0.63
CA GLY A 43 -6.96 -22.09 -2.00
C GLY A 43 -7.89 -20.93 -2.38
N ALA A 44 -7.97 -20.66 -3.69
CA ALA A 44 -8.65 -19.49 -4.22
C ALA A 44 -10.14 -19.41 -3.89
N GLU A 45 -10.85 -20.54 -3.81
CA GLU A 45 -12.29 -20.52 -3.53
C GLU A 45 -12.61 -20.14 -2.09
N VAL A 46 -11.76 -20.57 -1.14
CA VAL A 46 -11.91 -20.23 0.27
C VAL A 46 -11.43 -18.80 0.52
N ALA A 47 -10.34 -18.36 -0.13
CA ALA A 47 -9.81 -17.01 0.00
C ALA A 47 -10.83 -15.91 -0.35
N LYS A 48 -11.73 -16.15 -1.32
CA LYS A 48 -12.84 -15.23 -1.69
C LYS A 48 -13.81 -14.93 -0.55
N LEU A 49 -13.78 -15.72 0.52
CA LEU A 49 -14.60 -15.50 1.71
C LEU A 49 -13.96 -14.52 2.69
N PHE A 50 -12.80 -13.94 2.34
CA PHE A 50 -12.09 -12.97 3.16
C PHE A 50 -11.90 -11.66 2.40
N SER A 51 -11.96 -10.56 3.14
CA SER A 51 -11.58 -9.23 2.68
C SER A 51 -10.62 -8.59 3.68
N TYR A 52 -9.85 -7.61 3.23
CA TYR A 52 -8.74 -7.05 4.00
C TYR A 52 -8.87 -5.54 4.16
N SER A 53 -8.52 -5.02 5.32
CA SER A 53 -8.25 -3.59 5.56
C SER A 53 -6.91 -3.42 6.25
N VAL A 54 -6.28 -2.27 6.03
CA VAL A 54 -5.02 -1.90 6.67
C VAL A 54 -5.31 -0.68 7.54
N SER A 55 -5.06 -0.77 8.84
CA SER A 55 -5.32 0.28 9.82
C SER A 55 -4.11 0.52 10.71
N ALA A 56 -4.17 1.57 11.55
CA ALA A 56 -3.08 1.99 12.44
C ALA A 56 -1.70 2.10 11.73
N ILE A 57 -1.71 2.57 10.48
CA ILE A 57 -0.52 2.70 9.63
C ILE A 57 0.41 3.76 10.20
N ARG A 58 1.69 3.42 10.30
CA ARG A 58 2.76 4.34 10.70
C ARG A 58 4.03 4.07 9.92
N THR A 59 4.66 5.14 9.43
CA THR A 59 6.05 5.10 8.99
C THR A 59 6.94 4.92 10.22
N THR A 60 7.79 3.90 10.21
CA THR A 60 8.75 3.63 11.28
C THR A 60 10.14 4.11 10.94
N ASP A 61 10.49 4.16 9.64
CA ASP A 61 11.75 4.69 9.15
C ASP A 61 11.62 5.22 7.71
N GLU A 62 12.56 6.08 7.30
CA GLU A 62 12.73 6.57 5.93
C GLU A 62 14.23 6.54 5.59
N ASP A 63 14.61 5.86 4.50
CA ASP A 63 15.99 5.88 4.03
C ASP A 63 16.26 7.16 3.23
N ASP A 64 17.11 8.05 3.76
CA ASP A 64 17.44 9.34 3.15
C ASP A 64 18.12 9.26 1.76
N LYS A 65 18.61 8.08 1.35
CA LYS A 65 19.30 7.91 0.06
C LYS A 65 18.36 7.42 -1.02
N THR A 66 17.46 6.51 -0.68
CA THR A 66 16.54 5.87 -1.64
C THR A 66 15.12 6.40 -1.54
N GLY A 67 14.77 7.08 -0.44
CA GLY A 67 13.40 7.47 -0.12
C GLY A 67 12.51 6.28 0.29
N MET A 68 13.09 5.11 0.53
CA MET A 68 12.36 3.92 0.95
C MET A 68 11.69 4.16 2.31
N PHE A 69 10.46 3.72 2.45
CA PHE A 69 9.77 3.71 3.74
C PHE A 69 9.77 2.33 4.38
N GLU A 70 10.03 2.28 5.68
CA GLU A 70 9.62 1.17 6.52
C GLU A 70 8.32 1.52 7.23
N CYS A 71 7.38 0.58 7.24
CA CYS A 71 6.03 0.78 7.70
C CYS A 71 5.61 -0.31 8.68
N ALA A 72 4.73 0.05 9.63
CA ALA A 72 4.03 -0.88 10.49
C ALA A 72 2.52 -0.57 10.45
N ALA A 73 1.69 -1.61 10.53
CA ALA A 73 0.23 -1.48 10.50
C ALA A 73 -0.45 -2.67 11.20
N GLN A 74 -1.77 -2.58 11.34
CA GLN A 74 -2.63 -3.72 11.62
C GLN A 74 -3.32 -4.14 10.31
N LEU A 75 -3.20 -5.41 9.96
CA LEU A 75 -3.98 -6.02 8.89
C LEU A 75 -5.21 -6.67 9.50
N GLU A 76 -6.38 -6.19 9.10
CA GLU A 76 -7.65 -6.75 9.53
C GLU A 76 -8.16 -7.70 8.43
N ILE A 77 -8.50 -8.93 8.81
CA ILE A 77 -9.01 -9.99 7.96
C ILE A 77 -10.47 -10.21 8.33
N HIS A 78 -11.38 -9.96 7.40
CA HIS A 78 -12.83 -10.01 7.62
C HIS A 78 -13.44 -11.20 6.89
N ALA A 79 -14.07 -12.12 7.62
CA ALA A 79 -14.76 -13.27 7.05
C ALA A 79 -16.17 -12.88 6.58
N SER A 80 -16.44 -12.95 5.27
CA SER A 80 -17.70 -12.46 4.68
C SER A 80 -18.94 -13.23 5.12
N LYS A 81 -18.79 -14.48 5.59
CA LYS A 81 -19.91 -15.33 5.98
C LYS A 81 -20.33 -15.19 7.44
N THR A 82 -19.40 -14.90 8.34
CA THR A 82 -19.64 -14.84 9.79
C THR A 82 -19.67 -13.41 10.32
N GLY A 83 -19.08 -12.46 9.59
CA GLY A 83 -18.88 -11.10 10.08
C GLY A 83 -17.79 -11.00 11.15
N GLU A 84 -17.04 -12.08 11.38
CA GLU A 84 -15.90 -12.09 12.28
C GLU A 84 -14.71 -11.40 11.61
N SER A 85 -13.98 -10.61 12.40
CA SER A 85 -12.71 -10.03 12.00
C SER A 85 -11.60 -10.50 12.93
N ASN A 86 -10.41 -10.68 12.37
CA ASN A 86 -9.18 -10.86 13.13
C ASN A 86 -8.18 -9.80 12.70
N GLU A 87 -7.34 -9.35 13.63
CA GLU A 87 -6.30 -8.37 13.35
C GLU A 87 -4.94 -8.99 13.61
N ILE A 88 -4.00 -8.81 12.68
CA ILE A 88 -2.62 -9.22 12.85
C ILE A 88 -1.68 -8.02 12.62
N PRO A 89 -0.65 -7.85 13.47
CA PRO A 89 0.35 -6.82 13.23
C PRO A 89 1.24 -7.22 12.06
N ILE A 90 1.44 -6.28 11.13
CA ILE A 90 2.33 -6.46 9.99
C ILE A 90 3.37 -5.33 9.93
N THR A 91 4.49 -5.64 9.30
CA THR A 91 5.45 -4.64 8.84
C THR A 91 5.60 -4.76 7.34
N TYR A 92 5.89 -3.66 6.65
CA TYR A 92 6.11 -3.67 5.21
C TYR A 92 7.07 -2.57 4.78
N THR A 93 7.75 -2.77 3.66
CA THR A 93 8.59 -1.74 3.03
C THR A 93 7.93 -1.19 1.77
N VAL A 94 8.26 0.04 1.41
CA VAL A 94 7.88 0.66 0.13
C VAL A 94 9.11 1.27 -0.51
N GLU A 95 9.42 0.87 -1.74
CA GLU A 95 10.60 1.32 -2.48
C GLU A 95 10.28 1.52 -3.96
N VAL A 96 11.00 2.42 -4.64
CA VAL A 96 10.90 2.61 -6.09
C VAL A 96 12.04 1.90 -6.81
N THR A 97 11.81 1.50 -8.06
CA THR A 97 12.86 0.95 -8.90
C THR A 97 13.89 2.00 -9.30
N ASP A 98 15.05 1.55 -9.78
CA ASP A 98 16.10 2.43 -10.34
C ASP A 98 15.59 3.33 -11.49
N SER A 99 14.54 2.92 -12.21
CA SER A 99 13.92 3.75 -13.25
C SER A 99 12.97 4.82 -12.68
N GLY A 100 12.52 4.65 -11.43
CA GLY A 100 11.51 5.49 -10.79
C GLY A 100 10.10 5.35 -11.38
N GLU A 101 9.88 4.35 -12.24
CA GLU A 101 8.59 4.12 -12.93
C GLU A 101 7.68 3.15 -12.17
N GLU A 102 8.27 2.27 -11.37
CA GLU A 102 7.56 1.24 -10.60
C GLU A 102 7.93 1.35 -9.12
N PHE A 103 7.05 0.85 -8.25
CA PHE A 103 7.33 0.71 -6.84
C PHE A 103 6.96 -0.69 -6.35
N TYR A 104 7.62 -1.12 -5.28
CA TYR A 104 7.48 -2.44 -4.68
C TYR A 104 7.01 -2.29 -3.24
N VAL A 105 6.19 -3.25 -2.83
CA VAL A 105 5.76 -3.43 -1.44
C VAL A 105 6.13 -4.83 -1.00
N SER A 106 6.90 -4.95 0.09
CA SER A 106 7.23 -6.25 0.70
C SER A 106 6.57 -6.33 2.07
N VAL A 107 5.67 -7.30 2.26
CA VAL A 107 4.90 -7.48 3.52
C VAL A 107 5.47 -8.64 4.34
N TYR A 108 5.58 -8.43 5.65
CA TYR A 108 6.07 -9.41 6.62
C TYR A 108 5.02 -9.65 7.71
N GLY A 109 5.00 -10.87 8.26
CA GLY A 109 4.09 -11.27 9.35
C GLY A 109 2.82 -12.00 8.91
N LEU A 110 2.75 -12.49 7.66
CA LEU A 110 1.57 -13.15 7.08
C LEU A 110 1.55 -14.70 7.21
N ASN A 111 2.36 -15.28 8.09
CA ASN A 111 2.54 -16.74 8.19
C ASN A 111 1.48 -17.46 9.03
#